data_AF-A0A1I1LAV4-F1
#
_entry.id   AF-A0A1I1LAV4-F1
#
_cell.length_a   1.000
_cell.length_b   1.000
_cell.length_c   1.000
_cell.angle_alpha   90.00
_cell.angle_beta   90.00
_cell.angle_gamma   90.00
#
_symmetry.space_group_name_H-M   'P 1'
#
loop_
_entity.id
_entity.type
_entity.pdbx_description
1 polymer ?
#
loop_
_entity_poly.entity_id
_entity_poly.type
_entity_poly.pdbx_seq_one_letter_code
_entity_poly.pdbx_strand_id
1 'polypeptide(L)'
;MKIFKIQTSTGQEKEVDIESVIKKYIEYSVGPKAKQDENGSDVEPLPEEKGHYKKCLDEARGELGQVCKLLATETPDQISEYLLMFVKMYEEDKENRRHIKKALLEDCSYNLIKKFRVESVDSLYEAIGRIEQVVPMDDNCYFTFNPISSIYGWSKGSEKEKGGLKAYPPLPNEAIVDTLKAFENHDDKERLSKWVVEILAYNKKNYVSEAFADKYEPERLVLQRNLSIMMKEDKKLKALLMVELLEGNLLFDLVNQSKEALRVGELEEEIKKQEEKYKKESEEKEKDYWKRAEAQKQIIQEKSDSISKLMAEQKEFEGLEVKFNRASEQLTTALSNLKAQQEINEDIKKSDMEKIQEKEKVIEALERDLLLTKSELTERIEELDALSVDMSLKNNEIERLKESVGSKDSDATEKLLKSLASDLNNQIFYLSMFYEILSEDNGVLDEMNREMFKNVLTQVDAALAGIGLKKLGNLGDVVDYDSSIHNSISESIANGEKVKVTGFGWEINNDVYIKIPVEKEVQ
;
A
#
# COMPACT_ATOMS: atom_id res chain seq x y z
N MET A 1 47.87 60.15 3.01
CA MET A 1 48.28 59.27 4.13
C MET A 1 47.15 59.29 5.15
N LYS A 2 46.33 58.24 5.17
CA LYS A 2 45.07 58.19 5.94
C LYS A 2 45.36 57.57 7.32
N ILE A 3 45.11 58.35 8.37
CA ILE A 3 45.32 57.94 9.76
C ILE A 3 44.03 57.29 10.26
N PHE A 4 44.15 56.10 10.84
CA PHE A 4 43.04 55.37 11.46
C PHE A 4 43.17 55.39 12.98
N LYS A 5 42.03 55.45 13.66
CA LYS A 5 41.97 55.23 15.11
C LYS A 5 41.70 53.76 15.37
N ILE A 6 42.64 53.08 16.01
CA ILE A 6 42.52 51.68 16.40
C ILE A 6 42.54 51.55 17.92
N GLN A 7 41.98 50.46 18.46
CA GLN A 7 42.06 50.15 19.89
C GLN A 7 43.25 49.23 20.16
N THR A 8 44.15 49.61 21.05
CA THR A 8 45.28 48.76 21.44
C THR A 8 44.80 47.54 22.25
N SER A 9 45.69 46.58 22.46
CA SER A 9 45.47 45.43 23.36
C SER A 9 45.17 45.84 24.82
N THR A 10 45.47 47.09 25.19
CA THR A 10 45.17 47.69 26.50
C THR A 10 43.86 48.49 26.50
N GLY A 11 43.11 48.52 25.39
CA GLY A 11 41.83 49.24 25.24
C GLY A 11 41.96 50.74 25.02
N GLN A 12 43.17 51.26 24.77
CA GLN A 12 43.40 52.68 24.49
C GLN A 12 43.24 52.96 22.99
N GLU A 13 42.68 54.11 22.63
CA GLU A 13 42.67 54.56 21.24
C GLU A 13 44.05 55.08 20.85
N LYS A 14 44.53 54.61 19.69
CA LYS A 14 45.80 54.99 19.10
C LYS A 14 45.58 55.36 17.64
N GLU A 15 46.10 56.51 17.25
CA GLU A 15 46.18 56.89 15.84
C GLU A 15 47.34 56.15 15.17
N VAL A 16 47.03 55.44 14.10
CA VAL A 16 47.99 54.68 13.31
C VAL A 16 47.87 55.01 11.84
N ASP A 17 49.03 55.10 11.21
CA ASP A 17 49.13 55.10 9.76
C ASP A 17 49.22 53.65 9.25
N ILE A 18 48.53 53.35 8.15
CA ILE A 18 48.48 52.00 7.56
C ILE A 18 49.88 51.51 7.21
N GLU A 19 50.68 52.35 6.55
CA GLU A 19 52.02 52.00 6.09
C GLU A 19 52.92 51.63 7.28
N SER A 20 52.82 52.40 8.36
CA SER A 20 53.52 52.15 9.63
C SER A 20 53.12 50.81 10.26
N VAL A 21 51.83 50.47 10.28
CA VAL A 21 51.35 49.19 10.82
C VAL A 21 51.87 48.01 10.00
N ILE A 22 51.85 48.11 8.67
CA ILE A 22 52.38 47.06 7.79
C ILE A 22 53.90 46.90 7.99
N LYS A 23 54.66 48.00 8.02
CA LYS A 23 56.11 47.98 8.27
C LYS A 23 56.45 47.35 9.62
N LYS A 24 55.72 47.72 10.67
CA LYS A 24 55.87 47.15 12.01
C LYS A 24 55.60 45.64 12.01
N TYR A 25 54.57 45.19 11.32
CA TYR A 25 54.28 43.76 11.17
C TYR A 25 55.41 43.03 10.42
N ILE A 26 55.94 43.62 9.34
CA ILE A 26 57.06 43.06 8.57
C ILE A 26 58.30 42.94 9.45
N GLU A 27 58.67 44.01 10.17
CA GLU A 27 59.84 44.06 11.05
C GLU A 27 59.81 42.93 12.09
N TYR A 28 58.70 42.77 12.81
CA TYR A 28 58.58 41.70 13.80
C TYR A 28 58.40 40.31 13.18
N SER A 29 57.99 40.23 11.91
CA SER A 29 57.91 38.95 11.19
C SER A 29 59.27 38.40 10.77
N VAL A 30 60.29 39.25 10.65
CA VAL A 30 61.68 38.84 10.39
C VAL A 30 62.26 38.10 11.61
N GLY A 31 61.85 38.52 12.82
CA GLY A 31 62.34 37.96 14.07
C GLY A 31 63.72 38.52 14.48
N PRO A 32 64.23 38.13 15.66
CA PRO A 32 65.52 38.60 16.15
C PRO A 32 66.65 38.06 15.26
N LYS A 33 67.50 38.96 14.74
CA LYS A 33 68.72 38.58 14.00
C LYS A 33 69.72 37.89 14.94
N ALA A 34 70.40 36.85 14.46
CA ALA A 34 71.55 36.28 15.17
C ALA A 34 72.63 37.35 15.33
N LYS A 35 73.24 37.41 16.52
CA LYS A 35 74.36 38.32 16.79
C LYS A 35 75.66 37.56 16.52
N GLN A 36 76.63 38.20 15.89
CA GLN A 36 77.97 37.61 15.77
C GLN A 36 78.72 37.79 17.10
N ASP A 37 79.35 36.74 17.59
CA ASP A 37 80.29 36.85 18.71
C ASP A 37 81.62 37.48 18.26
N GLU A 38 82.53 37.71 19.21
CA GLU A 38 83.86 38.29 18.96
C GLU A 38 84.72 37.46 17.99
N ASN A 39 84.31 36.21 17.71
CA ASN A 39 84.98 35.28 16.79
C ASN A 39 84.26 35.17 15.43
N GLY A 40 83.21 35.97 15.19
CA GLY A 40 82.43 35.96 13.95
C GLY A 40 81.47 34.78 13.81
N SER A 41 81.18 34.05 14.89
CA SER A 41 80.21 32.94 14.90
C SER A 41 78.81 33.45 15.24
N ASP A 42 77.80 32.94 14.53
CA ASP A 42 76.40 33.30 14.77
C ASP A 42 75.91 32.73 16.11
N VAL A 43 75.57 33.62 17.04
CA VAL A 43 74.96 33.29 18.34
C VAL A 43 73.45 33.35 18.22
N GLU A 44 72.78 32.26 18.59
CA GLU A 44 71.33 32.20 18.61
C GLU A 44 70.74 33.24 19.59
N PRO A 45 69.62 33.91 19.22
CA PRO A 45 68.93 34.84 20.11
C PRO A 45 68.47 34.17 21.41
N LEU A 46 68.58 34.89 22.52
CA LEU A 46 68.16 34.38 23.84
C LEU A 46 66.65 34.08 23.86
N PRO A 47 66.19 33.10 24.66
CA PRO A 47 64.76 32.78 24.79
C PRO A 47 63.88 33.99 25.15
N GLU A 48 64.38 34.91 25.96
CA GLU A 48 63.68 36.16 26.34
C GLU A 48 63.52 37.11 25.15
N GLU A 49 64.54 37.24 24.30
CA GLU A 49 64.47 38.02 23.05
C GLU A 49 63.46 37.40 22.07
N LYS A 50 63.48 36.07 21.90
CA LYS A 50 62.49 35.35 21.09
C LYS A 50 61.06 35.55 21.63
N GLY A 51 60.88 35.56 22.95
CA GLY A 51 59.61 35.81 23.62
C GLY A 51 59.07 37.23 23.40
N HIS A 52 59.94 38.24 23.50
CA HIS A 52 59.59 39.63 23.22
C HIS A 52 59.14 39.85 21.77
N TYR A 53 59.89 39.34 20.79
CA TYR A 53 59.55 39.46 19.37
C TYR A 53 58.20 38.81 19.04
N LYS A 54 57.92 37.64 19.62
CA LYS A 54 56.63 36.98 19.44
C LYS A 54 55.47 37.85 19.93
N LYS A 55 55.61 38.46 21.12
CA LYS A 55 54.60 39.36 21.67
C LYS A 55 54.38 40.59 20.78
N CYS A 56 55.45 41.23 20.31
CA CYS A 56 55.37 42.38 19.41
C CYS A 56 54.76 42.03 18.05
N LEU A 57 55.06 40.83 17.51
CA LEU A 57 54.44 40.33 16.29
C LEU A 57 52.94 40.12 16.47
N ASP A 58 52.51 39.52 17.59
CA ASP A 58 51.10 39.31 17.89
C ASP A 58 50.35 40.65 18.06
N GLU A 59 50.97 41.64 18.70
CA GLU A 59 50.44 43.01 18.79
C GLU A 59 50.33 43.68 17.41
N ALA A 60 51.39 43.62 16.59
CA ALA A 60 51.38 44.18 15.23
C ALA A 60 50.35 43.47 14.32
N ARG A 61 50.17 42.15 14.47
CA ARG A 61 49.11 41.39 13.80
C ARG A 61 47.73 41.84 14.26
N GLY A 62 47.55 42.12 15.54
CA GLY A 62 46.31 42.70 16.08
C GLY A 62 46.00 44.08 15.50
N GLU A 63 46.99 44.96 15.43
CA GLU A 63 46.87 46.29 14.80
C GLU A 63 46.51 46.15 13.31
N LEU A 64 47.20 45.29 12.56
CA LEU A 64 46.91 45.02 11.14
C LEU A 64 45.49 44.48 10.94
N GLY A 65 45.04 43.57 11.82
CA GLY A 65 43.69 43.03 11.79
C GLY A 65 42.61 44.09 12.01
N GLN A 66 42.87 45.09 12.86
CA GLN A 66 41.94 46.21 13.06
C GLN A 66 41.91 47.17 11.86
N VAL A 67 43.08 47.45 11.27
CA VAL A 67 43.16 48.23 10.02
C VAL A 67 42.34 47.54 8.92
N CYS A 68 42.48 46.23 8.73
CA CYS A 68 41.70 45.48 7.74
C CYS A 68 40.19 45.55 8.00
N LYS A 69 39.76 45.53 9.28
CA LYS A 69 38.33 45.67 9.64
C LYS A 69 37.79 47.05 9.29
N LEU A 70 38.57 48.10 9.51
CA LEU A 70 38.18 49.47 9.15
C LEU A 70 38.11 49.60 7.62
N LEU A 71 39.14 49.12 6.91
CA LEU A 71 39.16 49.09 5.44
C LEU A 71 38.01 48.28 4.85
N ALA A 72 37.50 47.25 5.53
CA ALA A 72 36.36 46.46 5.04
C ALA A 72 35.05 47.26 4.86
N THR A 73 34.97 48.46 5.45
CA THR A 73 33.85 49.41 5.34
C THR A 73 34.14 50.60 4.43
N GLU A 74 35.32 50.65 3.83
CA GLU A 74 35.79 51.75 2.99
C GLU A 74 35.53 51.49 1.49
N THR A 75 35.83 52.47 0.65
CA THR A 75 35.63 52.40 -0.81
C THR A 75 36.66 51.48 -1.49
N PRO A 76 36.33 50.88 -2.66
CA PRO A 76 37.27 50.07 -3.43
C PRO A 76 38.60 50.79 -3.74
N ASP A 77 38.58 52.11 -3.95
CA ASP A 77 39.78 52.91 -4.19
C ASP A 77 40.78 52.84 -3.02
N GLN A 78 40.28 52.82 -1.77
CA GLN A 78 41.16 52.71 -0.60
C GLN A 78 41.77 51.31 -0.46
N ILE A 79 41.05 50.29 -0.92
CA ILE A 79 41.58 48.93 -1.01
C ILE A 79 42.65 48.86 -2.11
N SER A 80 42.43 49.55 -3.23
CA SER A 80 43.42 49.71 -4.31
C SER A 80 44.70 50.37 -3.77
N GLU A 81 44.59 51.48 -3.04
CA GLU A 81 45.74 52.12 -2.37
C GLU A 81 46.44 51.18 -1.39
N TYR A 82 45.69 50.44 -0.58
CA TYR A 82 46.25 49.45 0.36
C TYR A 82 47.08 48.38 -0.37
N LEU A 83 46.57 47.83 -1.48
CA LEU A 83 47.29 46.86 -2.32
C LEU A 83 48.57 47.45 -2.93
N LEU A 84 48.49 48.68 -3.46
CA LEU A 84 49.63 49.36 -4.06
C LEU A 84 50.72 49.71 -3.04
N MET A 85 50.39 49.89 -1.76
CA MET A 85 51.40 50.02 -0.70
C MET A 85 52.27 48.75 -0.60
N PHE A 86 51.69 47.55 -0.70
CA PHE A 86 52.47 46.31 -0.70
C PHE A 86 53.37 46.19 -1.92
N VAL A 87 52.89 46.60 -3.09
CA VAL A 87 53.71 46.66 -4.32
C VAL A 87 54.92 47.55 -4.08
N LYS A 88 54.70 48.79 -3.63
CA LYS A 88 55.76 49.76 -3.36
C LYS A 88 56.77 49.20 -2.36
N MET A 89 56.32 48.65 -1.24
CA MET A 89 57.21 48.02 -0.26
C MET A 89 58.01 46.87 -0.84
N TYR A 90 57.40 46.03 -1.70
CA TYR A 90 58.07 44.88 -2.31
C TYR A 90 59.16 45.28 -3.31
N GLU A 91 58.96 46.41 -4.00
CA GLU A 91 59.96 47.01 -4.90
C GLU A 91 61.11 47.66 -4.14
N GLU A 92 60.80 48.42 -3.08
CA GLU A 92 61.76 49.20 -2.29
C GLU A 92 62.58 48.33 -1.33
N ASP A 93 61.96 47.38 -0.62
CA ASP A 93 62.58 46.57 0.43
C ASP A 93 62.81 45.12 -0.04
N LYS A 94 63.92 44.96 -0.79
CA LYS A 94 64.31 43.67 -1.37
C LYS A 94 64.63 42.59 -0.32
N GLU A 95 65.13 42.98 0.85
CA GLU A 95 65.53 42.06 1.92
C GLU A 95 64.30 41.42 2.59
N ASN A 96 63.18 42.16 2.68
CA ASN A 96 61.99 41.71 3.38
C ASN A 96 60.85 41.22 2.46
N ARG A 97 61.09 41.01 1.16
CA ARG A 97 60.10 40.52 0.18
C ARG A 97 59.27 39.32 0.65
N ARG A 98 59.90 38.35 1.31
CA ARG A 98 59.21 37.17 1.86
C ARG A 98 58.19 37.56 2.93
N HIS A 99 58.54 38.49 3.81
CA HIS A 99 57.70 38.95 4.91
C HIS A 99 56.60 39.89 4.44
N ILE A 100 56.87 40.71 3.42
CA ILE A 100 55.87 41.53 2.72
C ILE A 100 54.81 40.63 2.08
N LYS A 101 55.24 39.60 1.33
CA LYS A 101 54.33 38.58 0.76
C LYS A 101 53.51 37.87 1.83
N LYS A 102 54.13 37.55 2.97
CA LYS A 102 53.45 36.94 4.11
C LYS A 102 52.38 37.86 4.71
N ALA A 103 52.68 39.13 4.91
CA ALA A 103 51.75 40.14 5.42
C ALA A 103 50.53 40.33 4.50
N LEU A 104 50.75 40.31 3.19
CA LEU A 104 49.68 40.36 2.19
C LEU A 104 48.77 39.12 2.24
N LEU A 105 49.36 37.95 2.56
CA LEU A 105 48.65 36.67 2.69
C LEU A 105 48.14 36.39 4.12
N GLU A 106 48.30 37.30 5.08
CA GLU A 106 47.71 37.11 6.40
C GLU A 106 46.19 37.13 6.30
N ASP A 107 45.53 36.30 7.13
CA ASP A 107 44.10 36.03 7.03
C ASP A 107 43.24 37.30 6.96
N CYS A 108 43.59 38.36 7.68
CA CYS A 108 42.86 39.63 7.65
C CYS A 108 42.97 40.33 6.29
N SER A 109 44.18 40.50 5.75
CA SER A 109 44.43 41.06 4.42
C SER A 109 43.84 40.19 3.32
N TYR A 110 44.08 38.88 3.39
CA TYR A 110 43.58 37.92 2.41
C TYR A 110 42.05 37.94 2.31
N ASN A 111 41.35 37.91 3.44
CA ASN A 111 39.87 37.93 3.44
C ASN A 111 39.30 39.27 2.96
N LEU A 112 39.95 40.38 3.32
CA LEU A 112 39.60 41.71 2.80
C LEU A 112 39.67 41.72 1.27
N ILE A 113 40.80 41.28 0.72
CA ILE A 113 41.06 41.33 -0.72
C ILE A 113 40.19 40.33 -1.47
N LYS A 114 39.99 39.14 -0.91
CA LYS A 114 39.03 38.16 -1.43
C LYS A 114 37.62 38.74 -1.58
N LYS A 115 37.13 39.47 -0.57
CA LYS A 115 35.80 40.10 -0.62
C LYS A 115 35.71 41.10 -1.77
N PHE A 116 36.61 42.08 -1.81
CA PHE A 116 36.57 43.13 -2.83
C PHE A 116 36.93 42.62 -4.23
N ARG A 117 37.72 41.55 -4.35
CA ARG A 117 37.96 40.86 -5.62
C ARG A 117 36.66 40.35 -6.25
N VAL A 118 35.71 39.87 -5.43
CA VAL A 118 34.43 39.35 -5.91
C VAL A 118 33.44 40.49 -6.15
N GLU A 119 33.40 41.48 -5.25
CA GLU A 119 32.39 42.55 -5.28
C GLU A 119 32.76 43.74 -6.18
N SER A 120 34.04 43.97 -6.48
CA SER A 120 34.54 45.22 -7.08
C SER A 120 35.83 45.03 -7.89
N VAL A 121 35.92 43.95 -8.68
CA VAL A 121 37.11 43.64 -9.51
C VAL A 121 37.52 44.76 -10.45
N ASP A 122 36.55 45.46 -11.03
CA ASP A 122 36.78 46.56 -11.98
C ASP A 122 37.55 47.73 -11.34
N SER A 123 37.19 48.11 -10.11
CA SER A 123 37.88 49.17 -9.36
C SER A 123 39.25 48.73 -8.82
N LEU A 124 39.45 47.44 -8.61
CA LEU A 124 40.74 46.88 -8.17
C LEU A 124 41.66 46.49 -9.33
N TYR A 125 41.22 46.71 -10.57
CA TYR A 125 41.84 46.14 -11.75
C TYR A 125 43.33 46.47 -11.85
N GLU A 126 43.68 47.76 -11.75
CA GLU A 126 45.06 48.23 -11.84
C GLU A 126 45.94 47.70 -10.69
N ALA A 127 45.44 47.73 -9.46
CA ALA A 127 46.19 47.28 -8.29
C ALA A 127 46.48 45.77 -8.33
N ILE A 128 45.51 44.95 -8.74
CA ILE A 128 45.71 43.51 -8.90
C ILE A 128 46.66 43.23 -10.05
N GLY A 129 46.52 43.94 -11.18
CA GLY A 129 47.44 43.82 -12.32
C GLY A 129 48.88 44.16 -11.93
N ARG A 130 49.07 45.17 -11.07
CA ARG A 130 50.40 45.53 -10.56
C ARG A 130 50.96 44.51 -9.57
N ILE A 131 50.11 43.97 -8.68
CA ILE A 131 50.53 42.87 -7.78
C ILE A 131 50.98 41.66 -8.58
N GLU A 132 50.21 41.22 -9.58
CA GLU A 132 50.56 40.10 -10.45
C GLU A 132 51.93 40.28 -11.10
N GLN A 133 52.26 41.49 -11.56
CA GLN A 133 53.54 41.79 -12.20
C GLN A 133 54.73 41.82 -11.24
N VAL A 134 54.52 42.29 -10.01
CA VAL A 134 55.61 42.66 -9.09
C VAL A 134 55.81 41.64 -7.99
N VAL A 135 54.72 41.11 -7.45
CA VAL A 135 54.71 40.19 -6.31
C VAL A 135 54.33 38.81 -6.83
N PRO A 136 55.20 37.79 -6.75
CA PRO A 136 54.93 36.48 -7.33
C PRO A 136 53.75 35.81 -6.62
N MET A 137 52.57 35.86 -7.24
CA MET A 137 51.28 35.43 -6.69
C MET A 137 50.44 34.64 -7.71
N ASP A 138 51.05 34.13 -8.78
CA ASP A 138 50.37 33.51 -9.93
C ASP A 138 49.41 32.36 -9.55
N ASP A 139 49.73 31.68 -8.44
CA ASP A 139 48.91 30.58 -7.94
C ASP A 139 47.69 31.08 -7.15
N ASN A 140 47.63 32.32 -6.67
CA ASN A 140 46.52 32.78 -5.82
C ASN A 140 45.48 33.58 -6.61
N CYS A 141 44.33 32.97 -6.87
CA CYS A 141 43.25 33.52 -7.70
C CYS A 141 42.68 34.88 -7.27
N TYR A 142 42.94 35.35 -6.04
CA TYR A 142 42.48 36.68 -5.59
C TYR A 142 43.47 37.81 -5.87
N PHE A 143 44.71 37.48 -6.26
CA PHE A 143 45.83 38.41 -6.42
C PHE A 143 46.44 38.39 -7.82
N THR A 144 45.80 37.69 -8.75
CA THR A 144 46.29 37.50 -10.11
C THR A 144 45.12 37.44 -11.09
N PHE A 145 45.37 37.85 -12.33
CA PHE A 145 44.53 37.57 -13.48
C PHE A 145 45.00 36.33 -14.24
N ASN A 146 45.70 35.39 -13.60
CA ASN A 146 45.96 34.08 -14.20
C ASN A 146 44.66 33.24 -14.20
N PRO A 147 44.20 32.75 -15.38
CA PRO A 147 42.98 31.96 -15.46
C PRO A 147 43.11 30.58 -14.81
N ILE A 148 44.31 30.00 -14.72
CA ILE A 148 44.51 28.63 -14.22
C ILE A 148 44.06 28.51 -12.75
N SER A 149 44.62 29.33 -11.86
CA SER A 149 44.27 29.33 -10.44
C SER A 149 42.83 29.76 -10.20
N SER A 150 42.29 30.61 -11.08
CA SER A 150 40.92 31.13 -11.00
C SER A 150 39.85 30.14 -11.43
N ILE A 151 40.15 29.28 -12.42
CA ILE A 151 39.21 28.30 -12.98
C ILE A 151 39.27 26.97 -12.22
N TYR A 152 40.49 26.47 -11.97
CA TYR A 152 40.73 25.14 -11.41
C TYR A 152 41.02 25.16 -9.90
N GLY A 153 41.25 26.34 -9.33
CA GLY A 153 41.63 26.52 -7.94
C GLY A 153 43.13 26.37 -7.78
N TRP A 154 43.60 26.45 -6.54
CA TRP A 154 45.04 26.48 -6.29
C TRP A 154 45.44 25.77 -5.02
N SER A 155 46.72 25.48 -4.88
CA SER A 155 47.29 24.95 -3.64
C SER A 155 48.50 25.78 -3.24
N LYS A 156 48.62 26.06 -1.94
CA LYS A 156 49.78 26.78 -1.43
C LYS A 156 50.95 25.80 -1.38
N GLY A 157 51.89 25.93 -2.32
CA GLY A 157 53.10 25.12 -2.34
C GLY A 157 53.76 25.08 -0.96
N SER A 158 54.00 23.86 -0.46
CA SER A 158 54.67 23.47 0.80
C SER A 158 53.85 23.29 2.09
N GLU A 159 52.58 23.66 2.18
CA GLU A 159 51.77 23.34 3.37
C GLU A 159 51.09 21.97 3.21
N LYS A 160 51.73 20.92 3.76
CA LYS A 160 51.11 19.61 3.96
C LYS A 160 50.30 19.66 5.26
N GLU A 161 48.97 19.65 5.19
CA GLU A 161 48.18 19.21 6.35
C GLU A 161 48.25 17.68 6.43
N LYS A 162 47.90 17.09 7.59
CA LYS A 162 47.99 15.66 7.93
C LYS A 162 47.30 14.75 6.87
N GLY A 163 47.94 14.53 5.72
CA GLY A 163 47.44 13.71 4.61
C GLY A 163 47.32 14.37 3.23
N GLY A 164 47.64 15.67 3.02
CA GLY A 164 47.51 16.27 1.67
C GLY A 164 47.91 17.76 1.54
N LEU A 165 48.01 18.24 0.30
CA LEU A 165 48.17 19.67 -0.03
C LEU A 165 46.88 20.43 0.30
N LYS A 166 46.99 21.58 0.97
CA LYS A 166 45.84 22.46 1.22
C LYS A 166 45.37 23.12 -0.09
N ALA A 167 44.23 22.66 -0.60
CA ALA A 167 43.59 23.20 -1.80
C ALA A 167 42.61 24.34 -1.45
N TYR A 168 42.65 25.40 -2.24
CA TYR A 168 41.83 26.59 -2.13
C TYR A 168 40.87 26.67 -3.32
N PRO A 169 39.61 27.07 -3.08
CA PRO A 169 38.57 27.06 -4.09
C PRO A 169 38.89 28.00 -5.25
N PRO A 170 38.49 27.65 -6.48
CA PRO A 170 38.51 28.58 -7.60
C PRO A 170 37.53 29.75 -7.39
N LEU A 171 37.58 30.75 -8.27
CA LEU A 171 36.65 31.90 -8.20
C LEU A 171 35.21 31.46 -8.52
N PRO A 172 34.18 32.05 -7.89
CA PRO A 172 32.78 31.84 -8.30
C PRO A 172 32.55 32.21 -9.77
N ASN A 173 31.59 31.59 -10.45
CA ASN A 173 31.29 31.87 -11.86
C ASN A 173 30.93 33.35 -12.08
N GLU A 174 30.21 33.96 -11.15
CA GLU A 174 29.84 35.37 -11.18
C GLU A 174 31.09 36.26 -11.16
N ALA A 175 32.03 35.96 -10.27
CA ALA A 175 33.30 36.67 -10.18
C ALA A 175 34.17 36.50 -11.44
N ILE A 176 34.10 35.32 -12.09
CA ILE A 176 34.76 35.09 -13.38
C ILE A 176 34.13 35.96 -14.46
N VAL A 177 32.79 35.98 -14.55
CA VAL A 177 32.07 36.82 -15.52
C VAL A 177 32.38 38.31 -15.29
N ASP A 178 32.39 38.77 -14.06
CA ASP A 178 32.73 40.16 -13.75
C ASP A 178 34.21 40.48 -14.02
N THR A 179 35.10 39.50 -13.88
CA THR A 179 36.51 39.62 -14.32
C THR A 179 36.61 39.78 -15.83
N LEU A 180 35.83 39.02 -16.62
CA LEU A 180 35.77 39.17 -18.07
C LEU A 180 35.24 40.56 -18.49
N LYS A 181 34.21 41.05 -17.81
CA LYS A 181 33.70 42.42 -18.03
C LYS A 181 34.75 43.48 -17.68
N ALA A 182 35.52 43.28 -16.60
CA ALA A 182 36.60 44.20 -16.27
C ALA A 182 37.66 44.23 -17.38
N PHE A 183 38.04 43.09 -17.97
CA PHE A 183 38.92 43.12 -19.15
C PHE A 183 38.33 43.90 -20.32
N GLU A 184 37.03 43.77 -20.58
CA GLU A 184 36.36 44.53 -21.62
C GLU A 184 36.32 46.04 -21.32
N ASN A 185 35.96 46.42 -20.09
CA ASN A 185 35.91 47.82 -19.64
C ASN A 185 37.27 48.52 -19.74
N HIS A 186 38.35 47.78 -19.51
CA HIS A 186 39.73 48.26 -19.57
C HIS A 186 40.42 48.02 -20.93
N ASP A 187 39.69 47.55 -21.95
CA ASP A 187 40.18 47.20 -23.31
C ASP A 187 41.36 46.21 -23.33
N ASP A 188 41.48 45.33 -22.33
CA ASP A 188 42.52 44.30 -22.23
C ASP A 188 42.10 43.03 -23.00
N LYS A 189 42.27 43.09 -24.32
CA LYS A 189 41.89 42.03 -25.26
C LYS A 189 42.72 40.76 -25.09
N GLU A 190 43.98 40.89 -24.70
CA GLU A 190 44.90 39.77 -24.52
C GLU A 190 44.43 38.89 -23.35
N ARG A 191 44.19 39.51 -22.18
CA ARG A 191 43.70 38.76 -21.01
C ARG A 191 42.30 38.23 -21.22
N LEU A 192 41.42 39.01 -21.84
CA LEU A 192 40.08 38.57 -22.19
C LEU A 192 40.13 37.29 -23.03
N SER A 193 40.95 37.28 -24.08
CA SER A 193 41.07 36.14 -25.00
C SER A 193 41.68 34.93 -24.31
N LYS A 194 42.74 35.13 -23.53
CA LYS A 194 43.38 34.05 -22.75
C LYS A 194 42.40 33.37 -21.79
N TRP A 195 41.59 34.15 -21.08
CA TRP A 195 40.59 33.62 -20.15
C TRP A 195 39.46 32.89 -20.86
N VAL A 196 38.92 33.46 -21.94
CA VAL A 196 37.86 32.81 -22.72
C VAL A 196 38.35 31.47 -23.26
N VAL A 197 39.57 31.42 -23.81
CA VAL A 197 40.14 30.16 -24.29
C VAL A 197 40.29 29.16 -23.15
N GLU A 198 40.82 29.56 -21.99
CA GLU A 198 40.99 28.62 -20.86
C GLU A 198 39.64 28.09 -20.34
N ILE A 199 38.59 28.91 -20.32
CA ILE A 199 37.23 28.48 -19.95
C ILE A 199 36.66 27.51 -20.98
N LEU A 200 36.90 27.73 -22.28
CA LEU A 200 36.43 26.84 -23.34
C LEU A 200 37.24 25.54 -23.44
N ALA A 201 38.55 25.61 -23.23
CA ALA A 201 39.48 24.48 -23.21
C ALA A 201 39.49 23.75 -21.85
N TYR A 202 38.53 24.07 -20.98
CA TYR A 202 38.36 23.51 -19.64
C TYR A 202 38.60 22.00 -19.62
N ASN A 203 39.54 21.57 -18.77
CA ASN A 203 39.87 20.17 -18.60
C ASN A 203 39.89 19.78 -17.11
N LYS A 204 39.02 18.83 -16.73
CA LYS A 204 38.92 18.28 -15.37
C LYS A 204 40.26 17.81 -14.81
N LYS A 205 41.19 17.36 -15.66
CA LYS A 205 42.51 16.88 -15.23
C LYS A 205 43.42 17.97 -14.65
N ASN A 206 43.10 19.24 -14.87
CA ASN A 206 43.91 20.36 -14.39
C ASN A 206 43.62 20.75 -12.93
N TYR A 207 42.63 20.11 -12.27
CA TYR A 207 42.38 20.32 -10.85
C TYR A 207 43.45 19.65 -9.98
N VAL A 208 43.63 20.21 -8.78
CA VAL A 208 44.61 19.71 -7.78
C VAL A 208 44.29 18.28 -7.30
N SER A 209 43.02 17.84 -7.34
CA SER A 209 42.61 16.46 -7.06
C SER A 209 41.25 16.09 -7.65
N GLU A 210 40.97 14.79 -7.76
CA GLU A 210 39.71 14.26 -8.30
C GLU A 210 38.49 14.65 -7.45
N ALA A 211 38.58 14.51 -6.12
CA ALA A 211 37.53 14.94 -5.20
C ALA A 211 37.26 16.46 -5.27
N PHE A 212 38.27 17.25 -5.61
CA PHE A 212 38.14 18.69 -5.77
C PHE A 212 37.48 19.02 -7.12
N ALA A 213 37.78 18.25 -8.17
CA ALA A 213 37.14 18.37 -9.47
C ALA A 213 35.64 18.03 -9.40
N ASP A 214 35.25 16.92 -8.75
CA ASP A 214 33.84 16.50 -8.64
C ASP A 214 32.93 17.55 -8.00
N LYS A 215 33.49 18.37 -7.10
CA LYS A 215 32.75 19.43 -6.41
C LYS A 215 32.47 20.66 -7.30
N TYR A 216 33.43 21.05 -8.14
CA TYR A 216 33.38 22.33 -8.87
C TYR A 216 33.16 22.16 -10.38
N GLU A 217 33.34 20.97 -10.94
CA GLU A 217 33.14 20.68 -12.36
C GLU A 217 31.72 20.98 -12.85
N PRO A 218 30.63 20.61 -12.15
CA PRO A 218 29.28 20.93 -12.60
C PRO A 218 29.06 22.44 -12.79
N GLU A 219 29.58 23.26 -11.88
CA GLU A 219 29.51 24.72 -11.97
C GLU A 219 30.30 25.25 -13.17
N ARG A 220 31.48 24.68 -13.47
CA ARG A 220 32.32 25.12 -14.61
C ARG A 220 31.75 24.73 -15.96
N LEU A 221 31.12 23.57 -16.08
CA LEU A 221 30.42 23.18 -17.31
C LEU A 221 29.28 24.16 -17.65
N VAL A 222 28.59 24.70 -16.63
CA VAL A 222 27.58 25.75 -16.82
C VAL A 222 28.21 27.03 -17.37
N LEU A 223 29.32 27.48 -16.79
CA LEU A 223 30.05 28.65 -17.27
C LEU A 223 30.52 28.48 -18.72
N GLN A 224 31.13 27.33 -19.04
CA GLN A 224 31.60 26.99 -20.38
C GLN A 224 30.45 27.00 -21.40
N ARG A 225 29.30 26.43 -21.04
CA ARG A 225 28.10 26.42 -21.90
C ARG A 225 27.56 27.83 -22.12
N ASN A 226 27.47 28.65 -21.07
CA ASN A 226 26.97 30.01 -21.17
C ASN A 226 27.87 30.88 -22.04
N LEU A 227 29.20 30.77 -21.87
CA LEU A 227 30.17 31.48 -22.69
C LEU A 227 30.11 31.05 -24.16
N SER A 228 29.92 29.75 -24.41
CA SER A 228 29.74 29.20 -25.76
C SER A 228 28.48 29.72 -26.45
N ILE A 229 27.40 29.97 -25.71
CA ILE A 229 26.16 30.58 -26.23
C ILE A 229 26.39 32.06 -26.53
N MET A 230 26.98 32.81 -25.58
CA MET A 230 27.31 34.23 -25.77
C MET A 230 28.18 34.46 -27.01
N MET A 231 29.18 33.61 -27.25
CA MET A 231 30.04 33.71 -28.44
C MET A 231 29.33 33.40 -29.77
N LYS A 232 28.22 32.66 -29.76
CA LYS A 232 27.42 32.45 -30.97
C LYS A 232 26.62 33.69 -31.35
N GLU A 233 26.20 34.45 -30.35
CA GLU A 233 25.32 35.61 -30.51
C GLU A 233 26.12 36.91 -30.68
N ASP A 234 27.27 37.03 -30.00
CA ASP A 234 28.15 38.19 -30.06
C ASP A 234 29.23 38.05 -31.15
N LYS A 235 28.95 38.66 -32.31
CA LYS A 235 29.87 38.69 -33.46
C LYS A 235 31.19 39.40 -33.17
N LYS A 236 31.22 40.35 -32.23
CA LYS A 236 32.42 41.16 -31.91
C LYS A 236 33.37 40.34 -31.05
N LEU A 237 32.86 39.67 -30.01
CA LEU A 237 33.63 38.75 -29.17
C LEU A 237 34.18 37.58 -30.00
N LYS A 238 33.36 37.04 -30.91
CA LYS A 238 33.77 35.97 -31.84
C LYS A 238 34.91 36.40 -32.76
N ALA A 239 34.84 37.61 -33.33
CA ALA A 239 35.88 38.13 -34.21
C ALA A 239 37.19 38.39 -33.46
N LEU A 240 37.11 38.93 -32.25
CA LEU A 240 38.26 39.20 -31.37
C LEU A 240 39.04 37.92 -31.03
N LEU A 241 38.31 36.85 -30.68
CA LEU A 241 38.91 35.54 -30.40
C LEU A 241 39.48 34.86 -31.65
N MET A 242 38.85 35.04 -32.83
CA MET A 242 39.40 34.51 -34.08
C MET A 242 40.73 35.17 -34.46
N VAL A 243 40.90 36.47 -34.23
CA VAL A 243 42.16 37.17 -34.49
C VAL A 243 43.28 36.67 -33.56
N GLU A 244 43.01 36.58 -32.26
CA GLU A 244 43.98 36.10 -31.26
C GLU A 244 44.33 34.60 -31.41
N LEU A 245 43.34 33.77 -31.79
CA LEU A 245 43.58 32.36 -32.15
C LEU A 245 44.41 32.18 -33.42
N LEU A 246 44.36 33.15 -34.35
CA LEU A 246 45.13 33.13 -35.60
C LEU A 246 46.54 33.72 -35.45
N GLU A 247 46.75 34.66 -34.51
CA GLU A 247 48.03 35.32 -34.25
C GLU A 247 48.89 34.61 -33.18
N GLY A 248 48.28 33.83 -32.29
CA GLY A 248 48.98 33.01 -31.28
C GLY A 248 49.23 31.56 -31.73
N ASN A 249 50.38 30.98 -31.37
CA ASN A 249 50.74 29.56 -31.58
C ASN A 249 49.77 28.53 -30.93
N LEU A 250 48.63 28.95 -30.39
CA LEU A 250 47.56 28.10 -29.84
C LEU A 250 46.85 27.23 -30.90
N LEU A 251 47.04 27.53 -32.19
CA LEU A 251 46.53 26.71 -33.27
C LEU A 251 47.06 25.27 -33.21
N PHE A 252 48.26 24.98 -32.71
CA PHE A 252 48.82 23.62 -32.86
C PHE A 252 48.10 22.55 -32.01
N ASP A 253 47.58 22.91 -30.83
CA ASP A 253 46.82 22.01 -29.95
C ASP A 253 45.33 21.93 -30.34
N LEU A 254 44.73 23.03 -30.78
CA LEU A 254 43.37 23.04 -31.34
C LEU A 254 43.30 22.38 -32.73
N VAL A 255 44.36 22.47 -33.54
CA VAL A 255 44.43 21.88 -34.90
C VAL A 255 44.66 20.38 -34.87
N ASN A 256 45.37 19.84 -33.87
CA ASN A 256 45.48 18.39 -33.74
C ASN A 256 44.15 17.73 -33.31
N GLN A 257 43.21 18.48 -32.73
CA GLN A 257 41.84 18.04 -32.50
C GLN A 257 40.87 18.41 -33.65
N SER A 258 41.19 19.42 -34.48
CA SER A 258 40.40 19.76 -35.67
C SER A 258 40.80 19.01 -36.94
N LYS A 259 41.84 18.15 -36.89
CA LYS A 259 42.27 17.29 -38.02
C LYS A 259 41.25 16.21 -38.42
N GLU A 260 40.23 15.96 -37.62
CA GLU A 260 39.05 15.18 -38.07
C GLU A 260 38.07 16.00 -38.94
N ALA A 261 38.21 17.33 -38.99
CA ALA A 261 37.29 18.23 -39.71
C ALA A 261 37.81 18.75 -41.06
N LEU A 262 39.07 18.50 -41.44
CA LEU A 262 39.70 19.05 -42.65
C LEU A 262 39.50 18.17 -43.90
N ARG A 263 38.24 17.91 -44.25
CA ARG A 263 37.81 17.36 -45.55
C ARG A 263 37.05 18.42 -46.38
N VAL A 264 37.43 19.69 -46.23
CA VAL A 264 36.59 20.84 -46.63
C VAL A 264 36.91 21.39 -48.03
N GLY A 265 38.11 21.18 -48.58
CA GLY A 265 38.47 21.75 -49.88
C GLY A 265 37.65 21.21 -51.07
N GLU A 266 37.28 19.94 -51.06
CA GLU A 266 36.43 19.33 -52.10
C GLU A 266 34.92 19.57 -51.83
N LEU A 267 34.56 19.97 -50.60
CA LEU A 267 33.18 20.29 -50.22
C LEU A 267 32.80 21.72 -50.59
N GLU A 268 33.72 22.68 -50.70
CA GLU A 268 33.36 24.09 -50.98
C GLU A 268 32.76 24.29 -52.39
N GLU A 269 33.23 23.57 -53.40
CA GLU A 269 32.63 23.60 -54.76
C GLU A 269 31.29 22.85 -54.83
N GLU A 270 31.15 21.75 -54.07
CA GLU A 270 29.89 21.00 -53.96
C GLU A 270 28.86 21.76 -53.10
N ILE A 271 29.30 22.50 -52.07
CA ILE A 271 28.50 23.39 -51.23
C ILE A 271 27.94 24.54 -52.05
N LYS A 272 28.70 25.14 -52.96
CA LYS A 272 28.17 26.24 -53.77
C LYS A 272 27.04 25.80 -54.71
N LYS A 273 27.17 24.59 -55.30
CA LYS A 273 26.09 23.95 -56.06
C LYS A 273 24.92 23.49 -55.17
N GLN A 274 25.22 23.03 -53.96
CA GLN A 274 24.18 22.70 -52.98
C GLN A 274 23.51 23.94 -52.40
N GLU A 275 24.16 25.09 -52.25
CA GLU A 275 23.61 26.34 -51.70
C GLU A 275 22.54 26.93 -52.62
N GLU A 276 22.73 26.88 -53.94
CA GLU A 276 21.67 27.27 -54.90
C GLU A 276 20.49 26.30 -54.85
N LYS A 277 20.74 25.01 -54.61
CA LYS A 277 19.69 24.00 -54.40
C LYS A 277 19.01 24.16 -53.03
N TYR A 278 19.78 24.49 -51.99
CA TYR A 278 19.34 24.77 -50.63
C TYR A 278 18.62 26.10 -50.53
N LYS A 279 18.83 27.07 -51.42
CA LYS A 279 18.06 28.32 -51.40
C LYS A 279 16.64 28.08 -51.91
N LYS A 280 16.48 27.29 -52.99
CA LYS A 280 15.17 26.81 -53.44
C LYS A 280 14.53 25.85 -52.44
N GLU A 281 15.30 24.91 -51.88
CA GLU A 281 14.83 24.05 -50.79
C GLU A 281 14.67 24.81 -49.46
N SER A 282 15.24 26.00 -49.24
CA SER A 282 15.14 26.80 -48.01
C SER A 282 13.86 27.58 -48.00
N GLU A 283 13.40 28.10 -49.15
CA GLU A 283 12.06 28.68 -49.25
C GLU A 283 10.98 27.60 -49.10
N GLU A 284 11.26 26.39 -49.60
CA GLU A 284 10.39 25.22 -49.42
C GLU A 284 10.48 24.65 -47.99
N LYS A 285 11.68 24.58 -47.39
CA LYS A 285 11.96 24.17 -46.00
C LYS A 285 11.55 25.24 -45.00
N GLU A 286 11.47 26.51 -45.34
CA GLU A 286 10.94 27.54 -44.45
C GLU A 286 9.42 27.40 -44.39
N LYS A 287 8.75 27.14 -45.52
CA LYS A 287 7.36 26.65 -45.51
C LYS A 287 7.22 25.33 -44.76
N ASP A 288 8.17 24.41 -44.90
CA ASP A 288 8.18 23.11 -44.23
C ASP A 288 8.57 23.21 -42.74
N TYR A 289 9.30 24.25 -42.34
CA TYR A 289 9.73 24.57 -40.98
C TYR A 289 8.62 25.33 -40.28
N TRP A 290 7.88 26.19 -40.97
CA TRP A 290 6.62 26.74 -40.47
C TRP A 290 5.57 25.65 -40.37
N LYS A 291 5.42 24.76 -41.36
CA LYS A 291 4.57 23.56 -41.22
C LYS A 291 5.05 22.62 -40.11
N ARG A 292 6.36 22.41 -39.92
CA ARG A 292 6.90 21.57 -38.84
C ARG A 292 6.85 22.25 -37.49
N ALA A 293 6.98 23.57 -37.40
CA ALA A 293 6.83 24.34 -36.17
C ALA A 293 5.36 24.46 -35.79
N GLU A 294 4.46 24.53 -36.76
CA GLU A 294 3.01 24.49 -36.56
C GLU A 294 2.53 23.07 -36.26
N ALA A 295 3.11 22.04 -36.90
CA ALA A 295 2.92 20.64 -36.52
C ALA A 295 3.56 20.31 -35.18
N GLN A 296 4.71 20.90 -34.82
CA GLN A 296 5.33 20.75 -33.51
C GLN A 296 4.56 21.54 -32.45
N LYS A 297 3.98 22.69 -32.77
CA LYS A 297 3.02 23.38 -31.90
C LYS A 297 1.76 22.56 -31.75
N GLN A 298 1.25 21.94 -32.80
CA GLN A 298 0.14 20.98 -32.71
C GLN A 298 0.54 19.76 -31.90
N ILE A 299 1.73 19.20 -32.05
CA ILE A 299 2.22 18.07 -31.23
C ILE A 299 2.43 18.52 -29.78
N ILE A 300 2.98 19.71 -29.53
CA ILE A 300 3.14 20.26 -28.17
C ILE A 300 1.77 20.54 -27.58
N GLN A 301 0.81 21.03 -28.36
CA GLN A 301 -0.55 21.25 -27.92
C GLN A 301 -1.27 19.92 -27.69
N GLU A 302 -1.18 18.94 -28.57
CA GLU A 302 -1.70 17.58 -28.42
C GLU A 302 -1.03 16.86 -27.25
N LYS A 303 0.26 17.08 -27.00
CA LYS A 303 0.98 16.56 -25.84
C LYS A 303 0.59 17.30 -24.57
N SER A 304 0.36 18.60 -24.62
CA SER A 304 -0.15 19.41 -23.50
C SER A 304 -1.59 19.04 -23.17
N ASP A 305 -2.42 18.79 -24.18
CA ASP A 305 -3.80 18.32 -24.08
C ASP A 305 -3.81 16.86 -23.63
N SER A 306 -2.87 16.02 -24.10
CA SER A 306 -2.67 14.66 -23.60
C SER A 306 -2.15 14.64 -22.17
N ILE A 307 -1.28 15.57 -21.78
CA ILE A 307 -0.81 15.73 -20.41
C ILE A 307 -1.96 16.22 -19.53
N SER A 308 -2.78 17.14 -20.02
CA SER A 308 -3.99 17.62 -19.31
C SER A 308 -5.03 16.51 -19.19
N LYS A 309 -5.17 15.68 -20.23
CA LYS A 309 -6.02 14.49 -20.21
C LYS A 309 -5.46 13.42 -19.28
N LEU A 310 -4.14 13.18 -19.27
CA LEU A 310 -3.47 12.27 -18.34
C LEU A 310 -3.55 12.78 -16.90
N MET A 311 -3.48 14.10 -16.66
CA MET A 311 -3.71 14.69 -15.34
C MET A 311 -5.18 14.56 -14.92
N ALA A 312 -6.12 14.71 -15.85
CA ALA A 312 -7.54 14.46 -15.59
C ALA A 312 -7.83 12.97 -15.34
N GLU A 313 -7.23 12.07 -16.13
CA GLU A 313 -7.27 10.62 -15.94
C GLU A 313 -6.59 10.23 -14.64
N GLN A 314 -5.48 10.86 -14.25
CA GLN A 314 -4.82 10.64 -12.96
C GLN A 314 -5.72 11.07 -11.80
N LYS A 315 -6.41 12.21 -11.93
CA LYS A 315 -7.42 12.64 -10.95
C LYS A 315 -8.64 11.71 -10.93
N GLU A 316 -8.99 11.12 -12.07
CA GLU A 316 -10.03 10.09 -12.18
C GLU A 316 -9.55 8.76 -11.55
N PHE A 317 -8.27 8.41 -11.70
CA PHE A 317 -7.61 7.26 -11.07
C PHE A 317 -7.52 7.44 -9.55
N GLU A 318 -7.17 8.62 -9.04
CA GLU A 318 -7.24 8.96 -7.61
C GLU A 318 -8.70 8.84 -7.12
N GLY A 319 -9.67 9.31 -7.90
CA GLY A 319 -11.09 9.12 -7.62
C GLY A 319 -11.52 7.65 -7.63
N LEU A 320 -10.97 6.84 -8.53
CA LEU A 320 -11.18 5.39 -8.62
C LEU A 320 -10.49 4.64 -7.48
N GLU A 321 -9.34 5.10 -7.00
CA GLU A 321 -8.64 4.57 -5.84
C GLU A 321 -9.45 4.81 -4.57
N VAL A 322 -10.04 6.01 -4.42
CA VAL A 322 -10.99 6.29 -3.33
C VAL A 322 -12.23 5.40 -3.44
N LYS A 323 -12.79 5.22 -4.64
CA LYS A 323 -13.92 4.29 -4.86
C LYS A 323 -13.53 2.83 -4.61
N PHE A 324 -12.32 2.41 -4.98
CA PHE A 324 -11.79 1.07 -4.78
C PHE A 324 -11.55 0.81 -3.30
N ASN A 325 -10.96 1.76 -2.57
CA ASN A 325 -10.77 1.67 -1.13
C ASN A 325 -12.12 1.59 -0.41
N ARG A 326 -13.10 2.42 -0.83
CA ARG A 326 -14.47 2.33 -0.30
C ARG A 326 -15.15 1.01 -0.64
N ALA A 327 -14.97 0.48 -1.85
CA ALA A 327 -15.49 -0.82 -2.26
C ALA A 327 -14.79 -1.97 -1.52
N SER A 328 -13.50 -1.84 -1.23
CA SER A 328 -12.69 -2.79 -0.46
C SER A 328 -13.12 -2.79 1.01
N GLU A 329 -13.38 -1.63 1.61
CA GLU A 329 -13.98 -1.52 2.94
C GLU A 329 -15.38 -2.15 2.97
N GLN A 330 -16.23 -1.84 1.98
CA GLN A 330 -17.56 -2.43 1.86
C GLN A 330 -17.48 -3.95 1.68
N LEU A 331 -16.54 -4.47 0.88
CA LEU A 331 -16.30 -5.89 0.70
C LEU A 331 -15.79 -6.53 1.99
N THR A 332 -14.93 -5.86 2.74
CA THR A 332 -14.44 -6.33 4.04
C THR A 332 -15.58 -6.40 5.05
N THR A 333 -16.46 -5.40 5.09
CA THR A 333 -17.69 -5.43 5.90
C THR A 333 -18.63 -6.53 5.43
N ALA A 334 -18.81 -6.71 4.12
CA ALA A 334 -19.66 -7.76 3.57
C ALA A 334 -19.13 -9.16 3.86
N LEU A 335 -17.82 -9.38 3.79
CA LEU A 335 -17.15 -10.63 4.17
C LEU A 335 -17.26 -10.88 5.67
N SER A 336 -17.11 -9.85 6.51
CA SER A 336 -17.34 -9.95 7.95
C SER A 336 -18.78 -10.34 8.27
N ASN A 337 -19.75 -9.72 7.60
CA ASN A 337 -21.17 -10.04 7.75
C ASN A 337 -21.49 -11.45 7.23
N LEU A 338 -20.90 -11.86 6.11
CA LEU A 338 -21.06 -13.21 5.56
C LEU A 338 -20.46 -14.26 6.50
N LYS A 339 -19.31 -13.98 7.12
CA LYS A 339 -18.71 -14.85 8.11
C LYS A 339 -19.59 -14.98 9.36
N ALA A 340 -20.13 -13.87 9.86
CA ALA A 340 -21.10 -13.90 10.96
C ALA A 340 -22.39 -14.67 10.58
N GLN A 341 -22.86 -14.53 9.34
CA GLN A 341 -24.01 -15.28 8.83
C GLN A 341 -23.69 -16.78 8.68
N GLN A 342 -22.47 -17.14 8.31
CA GLN A 342 -22.00 -18.53 8.27
C GLN A 342 -21.99 -19.15 9.67
N GLU A 343 -21.48 -18.42 10.67
CA GLU A 343 -21.52 -18.85 12.08
C GLU A 343 -22.96 -19.06 12.56
N ILE A 344 -23.88 -18.12 12.28
CA ILE A 344 -25.31 -18.27 12.59
C ILE A 344 -25.92 -19.48 11.86
N ASN A 345 -25.58 -19.71 10.58
CA ASN A 345 -26.09 -20.85 9.82
C ASN A 345 -25.53 -22.18 10.33
N GLU A 346 -24.28 -22.22 10.83
CA GLU A 346 -23.70 -23.38 11.49
C GLU A 346 -24.41 -23.67 12.81
N ASP A 347 -24.74 -22.64 13.59
CA ASP A 347 -25.54 -22.78 14.82
C ASP A 347 -26.96 -23.27 14.53
N ILE A 348 -27.61 -22.75 13.48
CA ILE A 348 -28.92 -23.25 13.02
C ILE A 348 -28.82 -24.71 12.57
N LYS A 349 -27.82 -25.06 11.75
CA LYS A 349 -27.60 -26.45 11.33
C LYS A 349 -27.39 -27.38 12.52
N LYS A 350 -26.63 -26.94 13.53
CA LYS A 350 -26.42 -27.72 14.74
C LYS A 350 -27.74 -27.91 15.51
N SER A 351 -28.51 -26.85 15.69
CA SER A 351 -29.84 -26.91 16.33
C SER A 351 -30.82 -27.79 15.56
N ASP A 352 -30.82 -27.71 14.23
CA ASP A 352 -31.68 -28.54 13.38
C ASP A 352 -31.24 -30.00 13.38
N MET A 353 -29.93 -30.28 13.40
CA MET A 353 -29.41 -31.64 13.60
C MET A 353 -29.81 -32.21 14.96
N GLU A 354 -29.77 -31.41 16.03
CA GLU A 354 -30.25 -31.82 17.36
C GLU A 354 -31.75 -32.15 17.35
N LYS A 355 -32.57 -31.31 16.69
CA LYS A 355 -34.01 -31.58 16.51
C LYS A 355 -34.28 -32.80 15.63
N ILE A 356 -33.49 -33.01 14.58
CA ILE A 356 -33.58 -34.20 13.73
C ILE A 356 -33.25 -35.45 14.55
N GLN A 357 -32.16 -35.44 15.33
CA GLN A 357 -31.80 -36.55 16.21
C GLN A 357 -32.88 -36.81 17.27
N GLU A 358 -33.52 -35.77 17.80
CA GLU A 358 -34.64 -35.91 18.73
C GLU A 358 -35.85 -36.56 18.04
N LYS A 359 -36.18 -36.12 16.82
CA LYS A 359 -37.24 -36.74 16.01
C LYS A 359 -36.90 -38.17 15.58
N GLU A 360 -35.65 -38.47 15.24
CA GLU A 360 -35.16 -39.81 14.92
C GLU A 360 -35.30 -40.73 16.12
N LYS A 361 -34.98 -40.26 17.34
CA LYS A 361 -35.23 -41.04 18.57
C LYS A 361 -36.71 -41.34 18.79
N VAL A 362 -37.59 -40.38 18.49
CA VAL A 362 -39.04 -40.59 18.54
C VAL A 362 -39.49 -41.60 17.49
N ILE A 363 -38.98 -41.49 16.26
CA ILE A 363 -39.27 -42.44 15.18
C ILE A 363 -38.76 -43.85 15.54
N GLU A 364 -37.53 -43.99 16.04
CA GLU A 364 -37.00 -45.28 16.49
C GLU A 364 -37.83 -45.89 17.63
N ALA A 365 -38.35 -45.07 18.55
CA ALA A 365 -39.24 -45.54 19.59
C ALA A 365 -40.57 -46.03 18.99
N LEU A 366 -41.17 -45.28 18.07
CA LEU A 366 -42.38 -45.67 17.35
C LEU A 366 -42.17 -46.91 16.48
N GLU A 367 -41.02 -47.06 15.83
CA GLU A 367 -40.67 -48.25 15.04
C GLU A 367 -40.46 -49.47 15.93
N ARG A 368 -39.86 -49.31 17.12
CA ARG A 368 -39.76 -50.38 18.12
C ARG A 368 -41.15 -50.79 18.61
N ASP A 369 -42.01 -49.84 18.94
CA ASP A 369 -43.39 -50.13 19.35
C ASP A 369 -44.16 -50.82 18.22
N LEU A 370 -44.04 -50.33 16.98
CA LEU A 370 -44.67 -50.96 15.82
C LEU A 370 -44.14 -52.38 15.58
N LEU A 371 -42.84 -52.62 15.76
CA LEU A 371 -42.24 -53.95 15.65
C LEU A 371 -42.77 -54.88 16.74
N LEU A 372 -42.91 -54.38 17.98
CA LEU A 372 -43.50 -55.12 19.09
C LEU A 372 -44.95 -55.49 18.79
N THR A 373 -45.76 -54.54 18.36
CA THR A 373 -47.15 -54.78 17.96
C THR A 373 -47.25 -55.71 16.76
N LYS A 374 -46.34 -55.62 15.78
CA LYS A 374 -46.27 -56.58 14.66
C LYS A 374 -45.87 -57.97 15.12
N SER A 375 -44.96 -58.08 16.09
CA SER A 375 -44.58 -59.37 16.69
C SER A 375 -45.77 -59.98 17.42
N GLU A 376 -46.46 -59.22 18.26
CA GLU A 376 -47.68 -59.65 18.96
C GLU A 376 -48.78 -60.04 17.97
N LEU A 377 -48.96 -59.27 16.89
CA LEU A 377 -49.90 -59.60 15.83
C LEU A 377 -49.50 -60.87 15.09
N THR A 378 -48.21 -61.06 14.81
CA THR A 378 -47.71 -62.27 14.15
C THR A 378 -47.89 -63.48 15.04
N GLU A 379 -47.59 -63.37 16.34
CA GLU A 379 -47.84 -64.41 17.33
C GLU A 379 -49.34 -64.74 17.41
N ARG A 380 -50.22 -63.73 17.36
CA ARG A 380 -51.67 -63.93 17.28
C ARG A 380 -52.11 -64.57 15.95
N ILE A 381 -51.48 -64.23 14.83
CA ILE A 381 -51.74 -64.86 13.54
C ILE A 381 -51.25 -66.30 13.56
N GLU A 382 -50.09 -66.60 14.15
CA GLU A 382 -49.58 -67.97 14.33
C GLU A 382 -50.47 -68.77 15.29
N GLU A 383 -51.00 -68.17 16.35
CA GLU A 383 -52.01 -68.77 17.21
C GLU A 383 -53.31 -69.05 16.43
N LEU A 384 -53.74 -68.11 15.59
CA LEU A 384 -54.91 -68.27 14.73
C LEU A 384 -54.70 -69.31 13.63
N ASP A 385 -53.50 -69.39 13.05
CA ASP A 385 -53.12 -70.41 12.07
C ASP A 385 -52.96 -71.76 12.75
N ALA A 386 -52.43 -71.82 13.97
CA ALA A 386 -52.42 -73.04 14.78
C ALA A 386 -53.84 -73.47 15.13
N LEU A 387 -54.74 -72.54 15.46
CA LEU A 387 -56.17 -72.79 15.64
C LEU A 387 -56.85 -73.17 14.33
N SER A 388 -56.44 -72.62 13.19
CA SER A 388 -56.97 -72.93 11.86
C SER A 388 -56.48 -74.29 11.38
N VAL A 389 -55.23 -74.65 11.68
CA VAL A 389 -54.65 -75.97 11.45
C VAL A 389 -55.23 -76.98 12.42
N ASP A 390 -55.48 -76.64 13.67
CA ASP A 390 -56.18 -77.50 14.61
C ASP A 390 -57.65 -77.65 14.19
N MET A 391 -58.31 -76.58 13.75
CA MET A 391 -59.63 -76.65 13.12
C MET A 391 -59.63 -77.38 11.79
N SER A 392 -58.53 -77.36 11.02
CA SER A 392 -58.36 -78.09 9.76
C SER A 392 -58.04 -79.55 10.02
N LEU A 393 -57.29 -79.87 11.09
CA LEU A 393 -57.07 -81.23 11.58
C LEU A 393 -58.38 -81.77 12.14
N LYS A 394 -59.13 -80.99 12.91
CA LYS A 394 -60.49 -81.30 13.37
C LYS A 394 -61.47 -81.37 12.21
N ASN A 395 -61.33 -80.54 11.18
CA ASN A 395 -62.14 -80.60 9.96
C ASN A 395 -61.75 -81.78 9.08
N ASN A 396 -60.48 -82.21 9.07
CA ASN A 396 -60.00 -83.43 8.42
C ASN A 396 -60.37 -84.67 9.25
N GLU A 397 -60.46 -84.56 10.58
CA GLU A 397 -61.01 -85.57 11.48
C GLU A 397 -62.52 -85.66 11.26
N ILE A 398 -63.21 -84.52 11.11
CA ILE A 398 -64.61 -84.41 10.71
C ILE A 398 -64.78 -84.84 9.26
N GLU A 399 -63.83 -84.66 8.35
CA GLU A 399 -63.88 -85.14 6.96
C GLU A 399 -63.59 -86.63 6.88
N ARG A 400 -62.68 -87.19 7.69
CA ARG A 400 -62.51 -88.64 7.88
C ARG A 400 -63.72 -89.27 8.57
N LEU A 401 -64.31 -88.58 9.55
CA LEU A 401 -65.55 -88.99 10.20
C LEU A 401 -66.72 -88.87 9.22
N LYS A 402 -66.79 -87.81 8.42
CA LYS A 402 -67.72 -87.66 7.30
C LYS A 402 -67.44 -88.76 6.26
N GLU A 403 -66.21 -89.10 5.88
CA GLU A 403 -65.91 -90.19 4.93
C GLU A 403 -66.31 -91.55 5.49
N SER A 404 -66.22 -91.76 6.81
CA SER A 404 -66.76 -92.94 7.48
C SER A 404 -68.29 -92.89 7.70
N VAL A 405 -68.89 -91.71 7.58
CA VAL A 405 -70.32 -91.45 7.84
C VAL A 405 -70.88 -90.60 6.69
N GLY A 406 -70.87 -91.17 5.48
CA GLY A 406 -71.89 -90.87 4.47
C GLY A 406 -73.27 -91.21 5.04
N SER A 407 -74.31 -90.39 4.89
CA SER A 407 -74.71 -89.81 3.62
C SER A 407 -75.90 -88.84 3.77
N LYS A 408 -75.80 -87.52 3.53
CA LYS A 408 -75.01 -86.47 4.20
C LYS A 408 -75.76 -85.12 4.03
N ASP A 409 -75.85 -84.31 5.08
CA ASP A 409 -76.21 -82.87 5.17
C ASP A 409 -77.69 -82.36 5.14
N SER A 410 -78.47 -82.60 6.21
CA SER A 410 -79.60 -81.69 6.58
C SER A 410 -79.86 -81.60 8.10
N ASP A 411 -79.70 -82.70 8.86
CA ASP A 411 -79.89 -82.69 10.33
C ASP A 411 -78.64 -82.15 11.08
N ALA A 412 -77.48 -82.27 10.43
CA ALA A 412 -76.22 -81.71 10.91
C ALA A 412 -76.25 -80.17 10.85
N THR A 413 -76.83 -79.59 9.80
CA THR A 413 -76.90 -78.14 9.60
C THR A 413 -77.69 -77.46 10.71
N GLU A 414 -78.83 -78.03 11.13
CA GLU A 414 -79.62 -77.47 12.23
C GLU A 414 -78.91 -77.60 13.59
N LYS A 415 -78.23 -78.72 13.87
CA LYS A 415 -77.42 -78.88 15.09
C LYS A 415 -76.20 -77.96 15.11
N LEU A 416 -75.59 -77.72 13.95
CA LEU A 416 -74.45 -76.83 13.81
C LEU A 416 -74.87 -75.37 13.99
N LEU A 417 -76.02 -74.96 13.44
CA LEU A 417 -76.57 -73.63 13.69
C LEU A 417 -76.97 -73.45 15.17
N LYS A 418 -77.49 -74.49 15.83
CA LYS A 418 -77.77 -74.47 17.28
C LYS A 418 -76.50 -74.35 18.12
N SER A 419 -75.44 -75.10 17.80
CA SER A 419 -74.14 -74.96 18.47
C SER A 419 -73.54 -73.58 18.22
N LEU A 420 -73.55 -73.11 16.98
CA LEU A 420 -73.02 -71.82 16.60
C LEU A 420 -73.77 -70.68 17.29
N ALA A 421 -75.09 -70.75 17.39
CA ALA A 421 -75.88 -69.80 18.18
C ALA A 421 -75.43 -69.78 19.64
N SER A 422 -75.26 -70.95 20.26
CA SER A 422 -74.85 -71.06 21.66
C SER A 422 -73.43 -70.55 21.90
N ASP A 423 -72.49 -70.86 20.99
CA ASP A 423 -71.08 -70.50 21.12
C ASP A 423 -70.85 -69.01 20.83
N LEU A 424 -71.57 -68.46 19.85
CA LEU A 424 -71.50 -67.04 19.52
C LEU A 424 -72.31 -66.15 20.46
N ASN A 425 -73.32 -66.68 21.16
CA ASN A 425 -74.23 -65.85 21.98
C ASN A 425 -73.46 -64.98 22.98
N ASN A 426 -72.53 -65.58 23.71
CA ASN A 426 -71.73 -64.85 24.71
C ASN A 426 -70.74 -63.89 24.05
N GLN A 427 -70.14 -64.28 22.92
CA GLN A 427 -69.16 -63.44 22.22
C GLN A 427 -69.82 -62.19 21.62
N ILE A 428 -70.99 -62.35 21.02
CA ILE A 428 -71.79 -61.25 20.47
C ILE A 428 -72.38 -60.40 21.60
N PHE A 429 -72.79 -61.02 22.71
CA PHE A 429 -73.18 -60.32 23.94
C PHE A 429 -72.07 -59.41 24.47
N TYR A 430 -70.86 -59.92 24.68
CA TYR A 430 -69.74 -59.11 25.16
C TYR A 430 -69.28 -58.06 24.16
N LEU A 431 -69.31 -58.36 22.85
CA LEU A 431 -68.99 -57.39 21.82
C LEU A 431 -70.02 -56.25 21.78
N SER A 432 -71.30 -56.56 22.02
CA SER A 432 -72.37 -55.56 22.08
C SER A 432 -72.32 -54.74 23.37
N MET A 433 -72.02 -55.33 24.52
CA MET A 433 -71.78 -54.57 25.77
C MET A 433 -70.55 -53.66 25.65
N PHE A 434 -69.48 -54.15 25.02
CA PHE A 434 -68.28 -53.35 24.77
C PHE A 434 -68.63 -52.13 23.91
N TYR A 435 -69.49 -52.30 22.89
CA TYR A 435 -70.01 -51.18 22.11
C TYR A 435 -70.87 -50.22 22.94
N GLU A 436 -71.80 -50.71 23.77
CA GLU A 436 -72.63 -49.87 24.64
C GLU A 436 -71.78 -49.00 25.58
N ILE A 437 -70.78 -49.59 26.23
CA ILE A 437 -69.83 -48.90 27.12
C ILE A 437 -69.03 -47.84 26.35
N LEU A 438 -68.59 -48.12 25.11
CA LEU A 438 -67.87 -47.16 24.28
C LEU A 438 -68.77 -46.04 23.73
N SER A 439 -70.07 -46.28 23.57
CA SER A 439 -71.03 -45.27 23.15
C SER A 439 -71.50 -44.34 24.27
N GLU A 440 -71.32 -44.73 25.55
CA GLU A 440 -71.52 -43.87 26.73
C GLU A 440 -70.26 -43.07 27.12
N ASP A 441 -69.15 -43.26 26.41
CA ASP A 441 -67.85 -42.69 26.75
C ASP A 441 -67.76 -41.19 26.42
N ASN A 442 -67.38 -40.39 27.42
CA ASN A 442 -67.37 -38.92 27.42
C ASN A 442 -66.18 -38.31 26.65
N GLY A 443 -66.02 -38.71 25.38
CA GLY A 443 -65.15 -38.01 24.42
C GLY A 443 -63.78 -38.64 24.16
N VAL A 444 -63.56 -39.92 24.45
CA VAL A 444 -62.29 -40.62 24.14
C VAL A 444 -62.27 -41.20 22.72
N LEU A 445 -63.43 -41.57 22.15
CA LEU A 445 -63.55 -42.01 20.77
C LEU A 445 -64.21 -40.95 19.89
N ASP A 446 -63.71 -40.77 18.67
CA ASP A 446 -64.32 -39.90 17.67
C ASP A 446 -65.56 -40.54 17.01
N GLU A 447 -66.39 -39.71 16.39
CA GLU A 447 -67.66 -40.11 15.77
C GLU A 447 -67.47 -41.21 14.71
N MET A 448 -66.37 -41.13 13.96
CA MET A 448 -66.05 -42.02 12.84
C MET A 448 -65.78 -43.45 13.34
N ASN A 449 -65.03 -43.59 14.43
CA ASN A 449 -64.75 -44.89 15.01
C ASN A 449 -66.02 -45.52 15.62
N ARG A 450 -66.88 -44.72 16.28
CA ARG A 450 -68.19 -45.21 16.76
C ARG A 450 -69.05 -45.76 15.61
N GLU A 451 -69.10 -45.04 14.48
CA GLU A 451 -69.87 -45.45 13.30
C GLU A 451 -69.28 -46.71 12.64
N MET A 452 -67.95 -46.83 12.60
CA MET A 452 -67.27 -48.03 12.09
C MET A 452 -67.62 -49.28 12.92
N PHE A 453 -67.62 -49.20 14.25
CA PHE A 453 -67.98 -50.33 15.12
C PHE A 453 -69.46 -50.73 14.98
N LYS A 454 -70.37 -49.76 14.86
CA LYS A 454 -71.79 -50.02 14.60
C LYS A 454 -72.00 -50.77 13.27
N ASN A 455 -71.25 -50.38 12.24
CA ASN A 455 -71.31 -51.03 10.93
C ASN A 455 -70.79 -52.47 10.98
N VAL A 456 -69.76 -52.75 11.77
CA VAL A 456 -69.26 -54.12 11.97
C VAL A 456 -70.31 -55.02 12.61
N LEU A 457 -70.97 -54.57 13.69
CA LEU A 457 -72.04 -55.36 14.34
C LEU A 457 -73.20 -55.63 13.38
N THR A 458 -73.60 -54.63 12.58
CA THR A 458 -74.66 -54.78 11.58
C THR A 458 -74.28 -55.79 10.48
N GLN A 459 -73.02 -55.80 10.05
CA GLN A 459 -72.53 -56.76 9.05
C GLN A 459 -72.44 -58.18 9.61
N VAL A 460 -72.04 -58.34 10.88
CA VAL A 460 -72.03 -59.64 11.56
C VAL A 460 -73.45 -60.21 11.63
N ASP A 461 -74.42 -59.41 12.08
CA ASP A 461 -75.82 -59.85 12.16
C ASP A 461 -76.38 -60.21 10.76
N ALA A 462 -76.02 -59.46 9.71
CA ALA A 462 -76.42 -59.77 8.34
C ALA A 462 -75.78 -61.07 7.81
N ALA A 463 -74.51 -61.32 8.13
CA ALA A 463 -73.81 -62.54 7.72
C ALA A 463 -74.42 -63.79 8.41
N LEU A 464 -74.75 -63.68 9.69
CA LEU A 464 -75.41 -64.75 10.45
C LEU A 464 -76.83 -65.02 9.92
N ALA A 465 -77.59 -63.97 9.61
CA ALA A 465 -78.90 -64.13 8.99
C ALA A 465 -78.82 -64.85 7.63
N GLY A 466 -77.76 -64.57 6.85
CA GLY A 466 -77.51 -65.22 5.55
C GLY A 466 -77.31 -66.74 5.64
N ILE A 467 -76.92 -67.26 6.81
CA ILE A 467 -76.77 -68.71 7.06
C ILE A 467 -77.97 -69.30 7.83
N GLY A 468 -79.07 -68.54 7.98
CA GLY A 468 -80.30 -68.98 8.63
C GLY A 468 -80.33 -68.80 10.15
N LEU A 469 -79.38 -68.04 10.71
CA LEU A 469 -79.28 -67.73 12.14
C LEU A 469 -79.58 -66.26 12.41
N LYS A 470 -80.74 -65.95 12.98
CA LYS A 470 -81.19 -64.57 13.18
C LYS A 470 -81.20 -64.19 14.65
N LYS A 471 -80.52 -63.09 14.97
CA LYS A 471 -80.46 -62.51 16.31
C LYS A 471 -81.79 -61.84 16.67
N LEU A 472 -82.21 -62.00 17.91
CA LEU A 472 -83.41 -61.40 18.48
C LEU A 472 -83.07 -60.51 19.68
N GLY A 473 -83.63 -59.30 19.72
CA GLY A 473 -83.47 -58.31 20.79
C GLY A 473 -82.18 -57.48 20.72
N ASN A 474 -82.23 -56.23 21.22
CA ASN A 474 -81.05 -55.42 21.50
C ASN A 474 -80.93 -55.19 23.01
N LEU A 475 -79.70 -55.08 23.52
CA LEU A 475 -79.47 -54.79 24.93
C LEU A 475 -80.07 -53.44 25.30
N GLY A 476 -80.58 -53.33 26.52
CA GLY A 476 -81.11 -52.09 27.04
C GLY A 476 -82.52 -51.70 26.58
N ASP A 477 -83.01 -52.28 25.48
CA ASP A 477 -84.34 -52.00 24.93
C ASP A 477 -85.46 -52.36 25.93
N VAL A 478 -86.48 -51.50 26.00
CA VAL A 478 -87.67 -51.71 26.84
C VAL A 478 -88.84 -52.16 25.97
N VAL A 479 -89.31 -53.37 26.19
CA VAL A 479 -90.30 -54.05 25.35
C VAL A 479 -91.43 -54.65 26.20
N ASP A 480 -92.54 -55.02 25.57
CA ASP A 480 -93.60 -55.77 26.24
C ASP A 480 -93.21 -57.25 26.37
N TYR A 481 -93.43 -57.83 27.54
CA TYR A 481 -93.09 -59.21 27.81
C TYR A 481 -93.97 -60.17 27.01
N ASP A 482 -93.35 -61.06 26.24
CA ASP A 482 -94.00 -62.16 25.53
C ASP A 482 -93.29 -63.47 25.86
N SER A 483 -93.96 -64.35 26.61
CA SER A 483 -93.43 -65.64 27.03
C SER A 483 -93.07 -66.60 25.89
N SER A 484 -93.51 -66.36 24.66
CA SER A 484 -93.14 -67.18 23.49
C SER A 484 -91.70 -66.94 23.02
N ILE A 485 -91.18 -65.71 23.19
CA ILE A 485 -89.85 -65.31 22.71
C ILE A 485 -88.93 -64.78 23.81
N HIS A 486 -89.46 -64.39 24.96
CA HIS A 486 -88.70 -63.90 26.11
C HIS A 486 -88.60 -64.94 27.22
N ASN A 487 -87.52 -64.84 28.00
CA ASN A 487 -87.26 -65.64 29.19
C ASN A 487 -86.93 -64.70 30.37
N SER A 488 -87.84 -64.61 31.34
CA SER A 488 -87.60 -63.80 32.54
C SER A 488 -86.55 -64.46 33.44
N ILE A 489 -85.51 -63.71 33.83
CA ILE A 489 -84.40 -64.24 34.63
C ILE A 489 -84.53 -64.01 36.14
N SER A 490 -85.43 -63.14 36.59
CA SER A 490 -85.53 -62.77 38.00
C SER A 490 -86.87 -63.13 38.67
N GLU A 491 -88.02 -63.03 38.00
CA GLU A 491 -89.34 -63.36 38.59
C GLU A 491 -90.41 -63.76 37.53
N SER A 492 -91.59 -64.22 37.95
CA SER A 492 -92.72 -64.50 37.04
C SER A 492 -93.38 -63.19 36.57
N ILE A 493 -93.26 -62.88 35.28
CA ILE A 493 -93.78 -61.66 34.64
C ILE A 493 -95.01 -62.02 33.81
N ALA A 494 -96.07 -61.21 33.88
CA ALA A 494 -97.27 -61.44 33.06
C ALA A 494 -97.06 -60.91 31.64
N ASN A 495 -97.63 -61.59 30.64
CA ASN A 495 -97.54 -61.13 29.25
C ASN A 495 -98.12 -59.71 29.11
N GLY A 496 -97.42 -58.86 28.36
CA GLY A 496 -97.76 -57.45 28.14
C GLY A 496 -97.21 -56.47 29.18
N GLU A 497 -96.54 -56.93 30.25
CA GLU A 497 -95.82 -56.04 31.17
C GLU A 497 -94.51 -55.53 30.55
N LYS A 498 -94.10 -54.30 30.88
CA LYS A 498 -92.84 -53.71 30.38
C LYS A 498 -91.62 -54.36 31.04
N VAL A 499 -90.66 -54.76 30.21
CA VAL A 499 -89.42 -55.43 30.61
C VAL A 499 -88.24 -54.88 29.82
N LYS A 500 -87.08 -54.88 30.47
CA LYS A 500 -85.82 -54.47 29.87
C LYS A 500 -85.07 -55.70 29.35
N VAL A 501 -84.54 -55.60 28.13
CA VAL A 501 -83.73 -56.65 27.51
C VAL A 501 -82.33 -56.65 28.09
N THR A 502 -81.91 -57.79 28.63
CA THR A 502 -80.63 -57.95 29.33
C THR A 502 -79.68 -58.94 28.64
N GLY A 503 -80.07 -59.47 27.48
CA GLY A 503 -79.26 -60.35 26.64
C GLY A 503 -79.93 -60.59 25.29
N PHE A 504 -79.39 -61.53 24.51
CA PHE A 504 -79.90 -61.83 23.17
C PHE A 504 -80.60 -63.19 23.09
N GLY A 505 -81.53 -63.30 22.13
CA GLY A 505 -82.12 -64.54 21.69
C GLY A 505 -81.74 -64.87 20.26
N TRP A 506 -82.06 -66.09 19.82
CA TRP A 506 -81.73 -66.59 18.49
C TRP A 506 -82.87 -67.38 17.87
N GLU A 507 -83.13 -67.08 16.60
CA GLU A 507 -84.10 -67.73 15.72
C GLU A 507 -83.35 -68.52 14.65
N ILE A 508 -83.74 -69.78 14.45
CA ILE A 508 -83.16 -70.66 13.42
C ILE A 508 -84.30 -71.14 12.54
N ASN A 509 -84.25 -70.81 11.25
CA ASN A 509 -85.26 -71.23 10.27
C ASN A 509 -86.71 -70.95 10.72
N ASN A 510 -86.94 -69.78 11.34
CA ASN A 510 -88.22 -69.29 11.88
C ASN A 510 -88.74 -69.93 13.18
N ASP A 511 -87.95 -70.80 13.82
CA ASP A 511 -88.23 -71.29 15.17
C ASP A 511 -87.30 -70.63 16.19
N VAL A 512 -87.87 -70.13 17.28
CA VAL A 512 -87.09 -69.51 18.36
C VAL A 512 -86.34 -70.60 19.12
N TYR A 513 -85.03 -70.60 18.94
CA TYR A 513 -84.14 -71.57 19.54
C TYR A 513 -83.69 -71.14 20.94
N ILE A 514 -83.23 -69.89 21.08
CA ILE A 514 -82.87 -69.29 22.37
C ILE A 514 -83.76 -68.07 22.59
N LYS A 515 -84.46 -68.06 23.72
CA LYS A 515 -85.31 -66.93 24.10
C LYS A 515 -84.48 -65.79 24.67
N ILE A 516 -84.93 -64.56 24.44
CA ILE A 516 -84.26 -63.35 24.89
C ILE A 516 -84.38 -63.25 26.42
N PRO A 517 -83.28 -63.19 27.19
CA PRO A 517 -83.34 -62.94 28.62
C PRO A 517 -83.75 -61.50 28.90
N VAL A 518 -84.71 -61.32 29.81
CA VAL A 518 -85.28 -60.02 30.15
C VAL A 518 -85.51 -59.90 31.66
N GLU A 519 -85.47 -58.66 32.15
CA GLU A 519 -85.76 -58.33 33.55
C GLU A 519 -86.89 -57.32 33.65
N LYS A 520 -87.64 -57.37 34.75
CA LYS A 520 -88.70 -56.40 35.00
C LYS A 520 -88.09 -55.01 35.14
N GLU A 521 -88.61 -54.05 34.40
CA GLU A 521 -88.14 -52.68 34.48
C GLU A 521 -88.53 -52.12 35.86
N VAL A 522 -87.53 -51.89 36.73
CA VAL A 522 -87.75 -51.24 38.02
C VAL A 522 -87.59 -49.73 37.81
N GLN A 523 -88.68 -48.98 38.07
CA GLN A 523 -88.67 -47.51 38.09
C GLN A 523 -87.68 -46.93 39.11
#